data_AF-A0A401UTX9-F1
#
_entry.id   AF-A0A401UTX9-F1
#
_cell.length_a   1.000
_cell.length_b   1.000
_cell.length_c   1.000
_cell.angle_alpha   90.00
_cell.angle_beta   90.00
_cell.angle_gamma   90.00
#
_symmetry.space_group_name_H-M   'P 1'
#
loop_
_entity.id
_entity.type
_entity.pdbx_description
1 polymer ?
#
loop_
_entity_poly.entity_id
_entity_poly.type
_entity_poly.pdbx_seq_one_letter_code
_entity_poly.pdbx_strand_id
1 'polypeptide(L)'
;MILENMVFKYTDYKEECIRIIWINEKNNQLIYVNIDSNVASPKCDDLNKLNEEIENNVFVKVINPFLKNIDENKVSDVELRLLT
;
A
#
# COMPACT_ATOMS: atom_id res chain seq x y z
N MET A 1 -9.74 8.52 4.77
CA MET A 1 -8.33 8.88 5.01
C MET A 1 -7.44 7.75 4.55
N ILE A 2 -6.59 8.02 3.56
CA ILE A 2 -5.58 7.08 3.07
C ILE A 2 -4.44 7.06 4.08
N LEU A 3 -3.90 5.88 4.38
CA LEU A 3 -2.76 5.72 5.30
C LEU A 3 -1.65 4.91 4.61
N GLU A 4 -0.42 5.08 5.10
CA GLU A 4 0.68 4.19 4.76
C GLU A 4 0.33 2.73 5.07
N ASN A 5 0.87 1.81 4.28
CA ASN A 5 0.58 0.38 4.27
C ASN A 5 -0.86 -0.01 3.91
N MET A 6 -1.76 0.94 3.59
CA MET A 6 -3.03 0.59 2.97
C MET A 6 -2.79 -0.03 1.59
N VAL A 7 -3.64 -1.01 1.25
CA VAL A 7 -3.61 -1.69 -0.04
C VAL A 7 -4.93 -1.41 -0.77
N PHE A 8 -4.81 -1.06 -2.03
CA PHE A 8 -5.93 -0.79 -2.93
C PHE A 8 -5.80 -1.69 -4.16
N LYS A 9 -6.93 -2.17 -4.66
CA LYS A 9 -7.01 -2.94 -5.89
C LYS A 9 -7.77 -2.14 -6.94
N TYR A 10 -7.26 -2.10 -8.17
CA TYR A 10 -8.01 -1.54 -9.29
C TYR A 10 -9.26 -2.39 -9.55
N THR A 11 -10.39 -1.73 -9.84
CA THR A 11 -11.63 -2.43 -10.21
C THR A 11 -11.67 -2.84 -11.69
N ASP A 12 -10.67 -2.45 -12.46
CA ASP A 12 -10.53 -2.86 -13.86
C ASP A 12 -10.00 -4.31 -13.98
N TYR A 13 -10.05 -4.84 -15.21
CA TYR A 13 -9.68 -6.22 -15.51
C TYR A 13 -8.21 -6.57 -15.25
N LYS A 14 -7.34 -5.60 -14.95
CA LYS A 14 -5.92 -5.88 -14.70
C LYS A 14 -5.66 -6.42 -13.30
N GLU A 15 -6.64 -6.28 -12.40
CA GLU A 15 -6.59 -6.80 -11.02
C GLU A 15 -5.36 -6.37 -10.20
N GLU A 16 -4.63 -5.33 -10.61
CA GLU A 16 -3.40 -4.91 -9.94
C GLU A 16 -3.69 -4.32 -8.56
N CYS A 17 -2.95 -4.80 -7.56
CA CYS A 17 -2.94 -4.27 -6.21
C CYS A 17 -1.77 -3.31 -6.03
N ILE A 18 -2.05 -2.15 -5.46
CA ILE A 18 -1.05 -1.18 -5.03
C ILE A 18 -1.00 -1.07 -3.52
N ARG A 19 0.19 -0.87 -2.96
CA ARG A 19 0.40 -0.52 -1.55
C ARG A 19 0.96 0.88 -1.45
N ILE A 20 0.37 1.69 -0.59
CA ILE A 20 0.90 3.01 -0.25
C ILE A 20 2.10 2.82 0.69
N ILE A 21 3.26 3.33 0.31
CA ILE A 21 4.50 3.21 1.10
C ILE A 21 4.91 4.52 1.76
N TRP A 22 4.41 5.65 1.28
CA TRP A 22 4.67 6.95 1.89
C TRP A 22 3.61 7.98 1.50
N ILE A 23 3.31 8.91 2.40
CA ILE A 23 2.40 10.04 2.16
C ILE A 23 3.06 11.34 2.61
N ASN A 24 2.98 12.36 1.76
CA ASN A 24 3.34 13.72 2.09
C ASN A 24 2.15 14.64 1.92
N GLU A 25 1.43 14.83 3.03
CA GLU A 25 0.26 15.69 3.09
C GLU A 25 0.58 17.15 2.76
N LYS A 26 1.78 17.64 3.11
CA LYS A 26 2.17 19.04 2.85
C LYS A 26 2.26 19.36 1.37
N ASN A 27 2.73 18.40 0.57
CA ASN A 27 2.91 18.56 -0.87
C ASN A 27 1.82 17.85 -1.68
N ASN A 28 0.80 17.29 -1.02
CA ASN A 28 -0.26 16.52 -1.65
C ASN A 28 0.23 15.33 -2.50
N GLN A 29 1.29 14.66 -2.06
CA GLN A 29 1.94 13.59 -2.80
C GLN A 29 1.86 12.27 -2.05
N LEU A 30 1.87 11.18 -2.80
CA LEU A 30 2.00 9.85 -2.26
C LEU A 30 2.95 9.01 -3.10
N ILE A 31 3.55 8.00 -2.47
CA ILE A 31 4.32 6.98 -3.16
C ILE A 31 3.65 5.63 -2.94
N TYR A 32 3.47 4.89 -4.03
CA TYR A 32 2.91 3.55 -4.01
C TYR A 32 3.74 2.57 -4.84
N VAL A 33 3.57 1.29 -4.57
CA VAL A 33 4.17 0.18 -5.34
C VAL A 33 3.07 -0.76 -5.79
N ASN A 34 3.17 -1.29 -7.02
CA ASN A 34 2.38 -2.45 -7.42
C ASN A 34 2.98 -3.69 -6.75
N ILE A 35 2.17 -4.37 -5.92
CA ILE A 35 2.59 -5.54 -5.13
C ILE A 35 2.37 -6.89 -5.84
N ASP A 36 1.72 -6.88 -7.00
CA ASP A 36 1.54 -8.06 -7.85
C ASP A 36 2.61 -8.14 -8.97
N SER A 37 3.35 -7.05 -9.18
CA SER A 37 4.48 -7.01 -10.13
C SER A 37 5.74 -7.63 -9.52
N ASN A 38 6.43 -8.47 -10.31
CA ASN A 38 7.77 -9.00 -9.96
C ASN A 38 8.83 -7.90 -9.80
N VAL A 39 8.60 -6.72 -10.38
CA VAL A 39 9.45 -5.54 -10.26
C VAL A 39 8.59 -4.44 -9.64
N ALA A 40 8.59 -4.37 -8.31
CA ALA A 40 7.81 -3.40 -7.54
C ALA A 40 8.51 -2.03 -7.53
N SER A 41 8.57 -1.36 -8.69
CA SER A 41 9.13 -0.01 -8.78
C SER A 41 8.19 1.01 -8.12
N PRO A 42 8.70 1.86 -7.20
CA PRO A 42 7.92 2.93 -6.60
C PRO A 42 7.45 3.95 -7.64
N LYS A 43 6.19 4.38 -7.53
CA LYS A 43 5.58 5.45 -8.32
C LYS A 43 5.15 6.58 -7.40
N CYS A 44 5.38 7.81 -7.83
CA CYS A 44 4.91 9.02 -7.16
C CYS A 44 3.65 9.52 -7.89
N ASP A 45 2.62 9.88 -7.14
CA ASP A 45 1.37 10.42 -7.69
C ASP A 45 0.71 11.40 -6.70
N ASP A 46 -0.37 12.04 -7.16
CA ASP A 46 -1.13 13.03 -6.40
C ASP A 46 -2.13 12.36 -5.44
N LEU A 47 -2.17 12.84 -4.19
CA LEU A 47 -3.05 12.31 -3.15
C LEU A 47 -4.54 12.59 -3.41
N ASN A 48 -4.88 13.74 -3.99
CA ASN A 48 -6.27 14.07 -4.31
C ASN A 48 -6.78 13.21 -5.47
N LYS A 49 -5.93 12.97 -6.48
CA LYS A 49 -6.28 12.06 -7.58
C LYS A 49 -6.61 10.65 -7.06
N LEU A 50 -5.80 10.10 -6.14
CA LEU A 50 -6.09 8.79 -5.57
C LEU A 50 -7.39 8.79 -4.74
N ASN A 51 -7.67 9.87 -3.99
CA ASN A 51 -8.94 10.01 -3.28
C ASN A 51 -10.13 10.03 -4.25
N GLU A 52 -10.04 10.79 -5.34
CA GLU A 52 -11.07 10.84 -6.39
C GLU A 52 -11.29 9.47 -7.05
N GLU A 53 -10.22 8.73 -7.33
CA GLU A 53 -10.31 7.38 -7.89
C GLU A 53 -10.97 6.39 -6.90
N ILE A 54 -10.76 6.55 -5.59
CA ILE A 54 -11.46 5.77 -4.56
C ILE A 54 -12.95 6.14 -4.51
N GLU A 55 -13.28 7.44 -4.52
CA GLU A 55 -14.67 7.91 -4.50
C GLU A 55 -15.46 7.47 -5.73
N ASN A 56 -14.80 7.41 -6.89
CA ASN A 56 -15.38 6.94 -8.15
C ASN A 56 -15.36 5.41 -8.32
N ASN A 57 -14.98 4.64 -7.29
CA ASN A 57 -14.87 3.18 -7.32
C ASN A 57 -13.90 2.63 -8.39
N VAL A 58 -12.90 3.41 -8.79
CA VAL A 58 -11.75 2.93 -9.59
C VAL A 58 -10.82 2.09 -8.72
N PHE A 59 -10.66 2.50 -7.45
CA PHE A 59 -9.94 1.73 -6.44
C PHE A 59 -10.86 1.26 -5.33
N VAL A 60 -10.68 0.00 -4.93
CA VAL A 60 -11.28 -0.55 -3.73
C VAL A 60 -10.21 -0.87 -2.70
N LYS A 61 -10.43 -0.45 -1.45
CA LYS A 61 -9.56 -0.84 -0.34
C LYS A 61 -9.68 -2.34 -0.12
N VAL A 62 -8.55 -3.04 -0.09
CA VAL A 62 -8.50 -4.47 0.19
C VAL A 62 -7.72 -4.74 1.47
N ILE A 63 -8.22 -5.69 2.25
CA ILE A 63 -7.47 -6.24 3.37
C ILE A 63 -6.49 -7.22 2.76
N ASN A 64 -5.20 -6.90 2.76
CA ASN A 64 -4.19 -7.83 2.29
C ASN A 64 -4.03 -8.95 3.33
N PRO A 65 -4.46 -10.20 3.05
CA PRO A 65 -4.39 -11.28 4.03
C PRO A 65 -2.95 -11.74 4.29
N PHE A 66 -2.00 -11.34 3.44
CA PHE A 66 -0.58 -11.65 3.56
C PHE A 66 0.21 -10.54 4.27
N LEU A 67 -0.43 -9.44 4.67
CA LEU A 67 0.13 -8.58 5.70
C LEU A 67 0.06 -9.37 7.02
N LYS A 68 1.13 -10.10 7.33
CA LYS A 68 1.38 -10.48 8.72
C LYS A 68 1.52 -9.16 9.47
N ASN A 69 0.47 -8.77 10.19
CA ASN A 69 0.63 -7.83 11.29
C ASN A 69 1.53 -8.56 12.29
N ILE A 70 2.83 -8.34 12.14
CA ILE A 70 3.81 -8.82 13.09
C ILE A 70 3.59 -7.95 14.33
N ASP A 71 2.90 -8.50 15.31
CA ASP A 71 2.86 -7.94 16.65
C ASP A 71 4.29 -7.99 17.17
N GLU A 72 4.93 -6.83 17.36
CA GLU A 72 6.31 -6.73 17.83
C GLU A 72 6.54 -7.52 19.13
N ASN A 73 5.49 -7.67 19.95
CA ASN A 73 5.53 -8.45 21.19
C ASN A 73 5.46 -9.97 20.97
N LYS A 74 5.17 -10.42 19.74
CA LYS A 74 5.08 -11.83 19.34
C LYS A 74 6.17 -12.24 18.36
N VAL A 75 7.11 -11.34 18.06
CA VAL A 75 8.29 -11.65 17.26
C VAL A 75 9.22 -12.51 18.11
N SER A 76 9.54 -13.70 17.63
CA SER A 76 10.53 -14.54 18.30
C SER A 76 11.93 -13.92 18.18
N ASP A 77 12.82 -14.20 19.14
CA ASP A 77 14.22 -13.73 19.11
C ASP A 77 14.97 -14.11 17.81
N VAL A 78 14.52 -15.18 17.13
CA VAL A 78 15.08 -15.64 15.86
C VAL A 78 14.67 -14.73 14.70
N GLU A 79 13.42 -14.28 14.68
CA GLU A 79 12.90 -13.39 13.63
C GLU A 79 13.46 -11.97 13.77
N LEU A 80 13.71 -11.52 15.01
CA LEU A 80 14.35 -10.23 15.31
C LEU A 80 15.77 -10.13 14.73
N ARG A 81 16.55 -11.21 14.78
CA ARG A 81 17.92 -11.26 14.25
C ARG A 81 18.00 -11.20 12.72
N LEU A 82 16.91 -11.50 12.01
CA LEU A 82 16.86 -11.44 10.54
C LEU A 82 16.47 -10.05 10.02
N LEU A 83 16.02 -9.14 10.90
CA LEU A 83 15.58 -7.78 10.59
C LEU A 83 16.61 -6.70 10.96
N THR A 84 17.73 -7.10 11.57
CA THR A 84 18.91 -6.27 11.90
C THR A 84 20.11 -6.68 11.05
#